data_AF-A0A5R9BU82-F1
#
_entry.id   AF-A0A5R9BU82-F1
#
_cell.length_a   1.000
_cell.length_b   1.000
_cell.length_c   1.000
_cell.angle_alpha   90.00
_cell.angle_beta   90.00
_cell.angle_gamma   90.00
#
_symmetry.space_group_name_H-M   'P 1'
#
loop_
_entity.id
_entity.type
_entity.pdbx_description
1 polymer ?
#
loop_
_entity_poly.entity_id
_entity_poly.type
_entity_poly.pdbx_seq_one_letter_code
_entity_poly.pdbx_strand_id
1 'polypeptide(L)'
;MKKSCREANGTPADWKISNFLKDEFLSIQDLSKISGLDISTLSRQVKRSAEKKLIMRLPGQSRKFQTTKKGAIFRSYVNEQVQLFDQKLFENWSDEELSMLNILTNRILKNALK
;
A
#
# COMPACT_ATOMS: atom_id res chain seq x y z
N MET A 1 0.09 -10.02 5.47
CA MET A 1 -0.42 -9.12 4.40
C MET A 1 -1.38 -9.79 3.39
N LYS A 2 -0.96 -10.72 2.49
CA LYS A 2 -1.87 -11.30 1.46
C LYS A 2 -3.15 -11.93 2.04
N LYS A 3 -3.01 -12.68 3.14
CA LYS A 3 -4.13 -13.28 3.89
C LYS A 3 -5.12 -12.22 4.40
N SER A 4 -4.62 -11.20 5.10
CA SER A 4 -5.39 -10.09 5.65
C SER A 4 -6.13 -9.30 4.57
N CYS A 5 -5.50 -9.06 3.41
CA CYS A 5 -6.19 -8.44 2.28
C CYS A 5 -7.40 -9.26 1.82
N ARG A 6 -7.23 -10.60 1.71
CA ARG A 6 -8.30 -11.51 1.29
C ARG A 6 -9.44 -11.56 2.31
N GLU A 7 -9.13 -11.60 3.59
CA GLU A 7 -10.12 -11.57 4.69
C GLU A 7 -10.97 -10.30 4.66
N ALA A 8 -10.37 -9.16 4.27
CA ALA A 8 -11.09 -7.91 4.08
C ALA A 8 -11.62 -7.70 2.63
N ASN A 9 -11.75 -8.77 1.84
CA ASN A 9 -12.28 -8.77 0.47
C ASN A 9 -11.52 -7.87 -0.53
N GLY A 10 -10.21 -7.72 -0.34
CA GLY A 10 -9.31 -6.95 -1.20
C GLY A 10 -8.09 -7.75 -1.65
N THR A 11 -7.15 -7.06 -2.27
CA THR A 11 -5.87 -7.59 -2.75
C THR A 11 -4.72 -6.71 -2.26
N PRO A 12 -3.47 -7.17 -2.32
CA PRO A 12 -2.32 -6.32 -2.05
C PRO A 12 -2.27 -5.04 -2.90
N ALA A 13 -2.75 -5.11 -4.15
CA ALA A 13 -2.84 -3.94 -5.02
C ALA A 13 -3.88 -2.93 -4.51
N ASP A 14 -5.06 -3.41 -4.09
CA ASP A 14 -6.09 -2.56 -3.47
C ASP A 14 -5.55 -1.86 -2.22
N TRP A 15 -4.76 -2.58 -1.41
CA TRP A 15 -4.11 -2.06 -0.20
C TRP A 15 -3.05 -1.01 -0.50
N LYS A 16 -2.16 -1.27 -1.47
CA LYS A 16 -1.17 -0.29 -1.93
C LYS A 16 -1.82 0.98 -2.45
N ILE A 17 -2.81 0.87 -3.33
CA ILE A 17 -3.55 2.02 -3.87
C ILE A 17 -4.21 2.83 -2.75
N SER A 18 -4.86 2.16 -1.79
CA SER A 18 -5.51 2.83 -0.66
C SER A 18 -4.52 3.53 0.29
N ASN A 19 -3.26 3.06 0.36
CA ASN A 19 -2.20 3.73 1.11
C ASN A 19 -1.67 4.96 0.36
N PHE A 20 -1.49 4.89 -0.96
CA PHE A 20 -1.10 6.07 -1.75
C PHE A 20 -2.16 7.18 -1.68
N LEU A 21 -3.45 6.82 -1.65
CA LEU A 21 -4.56 7.76 -1.58
C LEU A 21 -4.94 8.19 -0.16
N LYS A 22 -4.09 7.92 0.85
CA LYS A 22 -4.51 8.02 2.26
C LYS A 22 -5.00 9.40 2.65
N ASP A 23 -4.24 10.42 2.29
CA ASP A 23 -4.49 11.83 2.57
C ASP A 23 -4.33 12.68 1.29
N GLU A 24 -4.26 12.02 0.13
CA GLU A 24 -3.98 12.66 -1.16
C GLU A 24 -5.02 12.27 -2.23
N PHE A 25 -5.27 13.22 -3.13
CA PHE A 25 -6.02 12.96 -4.35
C PHE A 25 -5.06 12.81 -5.52
N LEU A 26 -4.97 11.60 -6.05
CA LEU A 26 -3.99 11.24 -7.07
C LEU A 26 -4.67 10.81 -8.36
N SER A 27 -4.07 11.19 -9.49
CA SER A 27 -4.40 10.64 -10.79
C SER A 27 -3.68 9.31 -11.04
N ILE A 28 -4.04 8.61 -12.11
CA ILE A 28 -3.30 7.40 -12.54
C ILE A 28 -1.84 7.75 -12.88
N GLN A 29 -1.58 8.92 -13.44
CA GLN A 29 -0.23 9.39 -13.73
C GLN A 29 0.59 9.59 -12.45
N ASP A 30 -0.02 10.15 -11.41
CA ASP A 30 0.67 10.35 -10.12
C ASP A 30 0.96 9.00 -9.45
N LEU A 31 -0.02 8.09 -9.45
CA LEU A 31 0.16 6.72 -8.95
C LEU A 31 1.25 5.97 -9.72
N SER A 32 1.37 6.19 -11.04
CA SER A 32 2.41 5.57 -11.88
C SER A 32 3.79 6.03 -11.48
N LYS A 33 3.97 7.35 -11.27
CA LYS A 33 5.23 7.91 -10.79
C LYS A 33 5.63 7.38 -9.42
N ILE A 34 4.70 7.33 -8.47
CA ILE A 34 5.00 6.95 -7.09
C ILE A 34 5.23 5.43 -6.95
N SER A 35 4.50 4.61 -7.71
CA SER A 35 4.60 3.15 -7.60
C SER A 35 5.64 2.52 -8.52
N GLY A 36 6.11 3.25 -9.55
CA GLY A 36 6.97 2.71 -10.61
C GLY A 36 6.26 1.74 -11.56
N LEU A 37 4.93 1.57 -11.44
CA LEU A 37 4.14 0.71 -12.31
C LEU A 37 3.68 1.46 -13.56
N ASP A 38 3.56 0.73 -14.67
CA ASP A 38 3.04 1.29 -15.90
C ASP A 38 1.56 1.67 -15.79
N ILE A 39 1.16 2.65 -16.61
CA ILE A 39 -0.21 3.20 -16.63
C ILE A 39 -1.25 2.12 -16.93
N SER A 40 -0.95 1.13 -17.78
CA SER A 40 -1.91 0.10 -18.18
C SER A 40 -2.21 -0.86 -17.03
N THR A 41 -1.18 -1.24 -16.26
CA THR A 41 -1.29 -2.03 -15.05
C THR A 41 -2.07 -1.27 -13.98
N LEU A 42 -1.72 -0.02 -13.70
CA LEU A 42 -2.44 0.79 -12.72
C LEU A 42 -3.89 1.04 -13.11
N SER A 43 -4.18 1.28 -14.39
CA SER A 43 -5.56 1.47 -14.86
C SER A 43 -6.43 0.25 -14.55
N ARG A 44 -5.90 -0.96 -14.75
CA ARG A 44 -6.59 -2.21 -14.40
C ARG A 44 -6.78 -2.34 -12.88
N GLN A 45 -5.74 -2.02 -12.09
CA GLN A 45 -5.81 -2.11 -10.63
C GLN A 45 -6.81 -1.09 -10.05
N VAL A 46 -6.72 0.18 -10.45
CA VAL A 46 -7.63 1.26 -10.05
C VAL A 46 -9.07 0.92 -10.43
N LYS A 47 -9.32 0.41 -11.65
CA LYS A 47 -10.65 -0.02 -12.07
C LYS A 47 -11.22 -1.09 -11.12
N ARG A 48 -10.44 -2.13 -10.82
CA ARG A 48 -10.86 -3.20 -9.88
C ARG A 48 -11.09 -2.68 -8.47
N SER A 49 -10.24 -1.79 -7.96
CA SER A 49 -10.42 -1.17 -6.64
C SER A 49 -11.69 -0.31 -6.58
N ALA A 50 -12.01 0.40 -7.68
CA ALA A 50 -13.21 1.19 -7.81
C ALA A 50 -14.48 0.32 -7.89
N GLU A 51 -14.45 -0.78 -8.64
CA GLU A 51 -15.55 -1.78 -8.70
C GLU A 51 -15.86 -2.36 -7.31
N LYS A 52 -14.81 -2.59 -6.49
CA LYS A 52 -14.95 -3.02 -5.09
C LYS A 52 -15.40 -1.91 -4.14
N LYS A 53 -15.57 -0.68 -4.62
CA LYS A 53 -15.91 0.53 -3.86
C LYS A 53 -14.88 0.89 -2.79
N LEU A 54 -13.61 0.52 -2.98
CA LEU A 54 -12.52 0.89 -2.06
C LEU A 54 -12.00 2.30 -2.36
N ILE A 55 -12.08 2.71 -3.61
CA ILE A 55 -11.76 4.05 -4.08
C ILE A 55 -12.89 4.58 -4.94
N MET A 56 -12.92 5.88 -5.16
CA MET A 56 -13.84 6.52 -6.09
C MET A 56 -13.16 7.68 -6.80
N ARG A 57 -13.70 8.08 -7.94
CA ARG A 57 -13.27 9.34 -8.58
C ARG A 57 -13.66 10.52 -7.69
N LEU A 58 -12.79 11.52 -7.62
CA LEU A 58 -13.07 12.76 -6.92
C LEU A 58 -14.12 13.56 -7.70
N PRO A 59 -15.25 13.97 -7.07
CA PRO A 59 -16.23 14.82 -7.71
C PRO A 59 -15.59 16.13 -8.20
N GLY A 60 -15.90 16.57 -9.41
CA GLY A 60 -15.32 17.79 -10.01
C GLY A 60 -13.88 17.64 -10.53
N GLN A 61 -13.18 16.53 -10.26
CA GLN A 61 -11.86 16.23 -10.82
C GLN A 61 -11.83 14.81 -11.39
N SER A 62 -12.34 14.66 -12.61
CA SER A 62 -12.58 13.35 -13.25
C SER A 62 -11.34 12.46 -13.40
N ARG A 63 -10.13 13.03 -13.32
CA ARG A 63 -8.85 12.30 -13.42
C ARG A 63 -8.28 11.83 -12.09
N LYS A 64 -8.78 12.35 -10.95
CA LYS A 64 -8.25 12.05 -9.62
C LYS A 64 -9.15 11.08 -8.87
N PHE A 65 -8.53 10.31 -7.98
CA PHE A 65 -9.18 9.33 -7.13
C PHE A 65 -9.01 9.73 -5.67
N GLN A 66 -9.93 9.24 -4.84
CA GLN A 66 -9.88 9.32 -3.39
C GLN A 66 -10.30 7.99 -2.77
N THR A 67 -9.82 7.71 -1.58
CA THR A 67 -10.26 6.55 -0.79
C THR A 67 -11.70 6.76 -0.30
N THR A 68 -12.53 5.72 -0.39
CA THR A 68 -13.88 5.74 0.21
C THR A 68 -13.82 5.39 1.70
N LYS A 69 -14.91 5.56 2.45
CA LYS A 69 -15.01 5.05 3.83
C LYS A 69 -14.70 3.55 3.91
N LYS A 70 -15.22 2.75 2.96
CA LYS A 70 -14.94 1.32 2.87
C LYS A 70 -13.45 1.04 2.64
N GLY A 71 -12.82 1.78 1.74
CA GLY A 71 -11.39 1.68 1.49
C GLY A 71 -10.53 2.06 2.70
N ALA A 72 -10.95 3.08 3.45
CA ALA A 72 -10.26 3.49 4.67
C ALA A 72 -10.33 2.40 5.75
N ILE A 73 -11.50 1.80 5.97
CA ILE A 73 -11.67 0.67 6.90
C ILE A 73 -10.81 -0.52 6.45
N PHE A 74 -10.87 -0.88 5.17
CA PHE A 74 -10.06 -1.95 4.59
C PHE A 74 -8.55 -1.70 4.81
N ARG A 75 -8.07 -0.49 4.51
CA ARG A 75 -6.68 -0.09 4.72
C ARG A 75 -6.28 -0.19 6.19
N SER A 76 -7.09 0.36 7.10
CA SER A 76 -6.79 0.35 8.54
C SER A 76 -6.69 -1.06 9.07
N TYR A 77 -7.64 -1.94 8.73
CA TYR A 77 -7.59 -3.36 9.11
C TYR A 77 -6.31 -4.03 8.61
N VAL A 78 -5.97 -3.89 7.33
CA VAL A 78 -4.76 -4.53 6.79
C VAL A 78 -3.48 -3.94 7.41
N ASN A 79 -3.44 -2.64 7.67
CA ASN A 79 -2.30 -1.99 8.33
C ASN A 79 -2.09 -2.53 9.75
N GLU A 80 -3.16 -2.68 10.52
CA GLU A 80 -3.11 -3.28 11.86
C GLU A 80 -2.59 -4.71 11.81
N GLN A 81 -3.08 -5.53 10.86
CA GLN A 81 -2.62 -6.91 10.70
C GLN A 81 -1.15 -7.01 10.26
N VAL A 82 -0.66 -6.05 9.46
CA VAL A 82 0.76 -5.96 9.09
C VAL A 82 1.59 -5.57 10.31
N GLN A 83 1.16 -4.58 11.09
CA GLN A 83 1.86 -4.15 12.29
C GLN A 83 1.96 -5.28 13.33
N LEU A 84 0.88 -6.03 13.56
CA LEU A 84 0.88 -7.20 14.45
C LEU A 84 1.82 -8.29 13.95
N PHE A 85 1.92 -8.47 12.63
CA PHE A 85 2.87 -9.42 12.06
C PHE A 85 4.31 -8.95 12.26
N ASP A 86 4.61 -7.67 12.02
CA ASP A 86 5.95 -7.10 12.20
C ASP A 86 6.41 -7.21 13.65
N GLN A 87 5.52 -6.91 14.61
CA GLN A 87 5.79 -7.09 16.05
C GLN A 87 6.13 -8.54 16.40
N LYS A 88 5.38 -9.50 15.86
CA LYS A 88 5.64 -10.94 16.10
C LYS A 88 6.89 -11.46 15.42
N LEU A 89 7.21 -10.95 14.23
CA LEU A 89 8.36 -11.39 13.46
C LEU A 89 9.68 -11.13 14.21
N PHE A 90 9.71 -10.06 15.00
CA PHE A 90 10.88 -9.60 15.75
C PHE A 90 10.69 -9.63 17.27
N GLU A 91 9.67 -10.34 17.77
CA GLU A 91 9.29 -10.34 19.20
C GLU A 91 10.43 -10.77 20.14
N ASN A 92 11.33 -11.64 19.66
CA ASN A 92 12.46 -12.15 20.42
C ASN A 92 13.80 -11.47 20.09
N TRP A 93 13.78 -10.42 19.26
CA TRP A 93 15.00 -9.73 18.85
C TRP A 93 15.25 -8.53 19.75
N SER A 94 16.50 -8.32 20.16
CA SER A 94 16.88 -7.12 20.89
C SER A 94 16.88 -5.88 19.97
N ASP A 95 16.81 -4.69 20.56
CA ASP A 95 16.95 -3.43 19.82
C ASP A 95 18.27 -3.36 19.03
N GLU A 96 19.33 -3.99 19.55
CA GLU A 96 20.65 -4.06 18.93
C GLU A 96 20.63 -4.94 17.67
N GLU A 97 19.97 -6.09 17.73
CA GLU A 97 19.82 -7.00 16.58
C GLU A 97 18.99 -6.35 15.47
N LEU A 98 17.89 -5.65 15.84
CA LEU A 98 17.07 -4.91 14.89
C LEU A 98 17.84 -3.76 14.24
N SER A 99 18.62 -3.02 15.03
CA SER A 99 19.49 -1.97 14.52
C SER A 99 20.54 -2.52 13.54
N MET A 100 21.17 -3.65 13.87
CA MET A 100 22.15 -4.31 13.02
C MET A 100 21.54 -4.78 11.69
N LEU A 101 20.36 -5.41 11.74
CA LEU A 101 19.63 -5.81 10.54
C LEU A 101 19.33 -4.61 9.63
N ASN A 102 18.89 -3.49 10.22
CA ASN A 102 18.59 -2.28 9.47
C ASN A 102 19.86 -1.71 8.79
N ILE A 103 21.00 -1.69 9.49
CA ILE A 103 22.28 -1.26 8.92
C ILE A 103 22.68 -2.16 7.73
N LEU A 104 22.64 -3.48 7.91
CA LEU A 104 23.03 -4.44 6.87
C LEU A 104 22.11 -4.33 5.65
N THR A 105 20.80 -4.24 5.87
CA THR A 105 19.81 -4.10 4.79
C THR A 105 20.03 -2.81 4.01
N ASN A 106 20.25 -1.68 4.69
CA ASN A 106 20.52 -0.40 4.04
C ASN A 106 21.83 -0.42 3.23
N ARG A 107 22.86 -1.13 3.70
CA ARG A 107 24.11 -1.32 2.94
C ARG A 107 23.88 -2.13 1.66
N ILE A 108 23.12 -3.21 1.75
CA ILE A 108 22.77 -4.03 0.58
C ILE A 108 21.99 -3.20 -0.44
N LEU A 109 20.93 -2.51 -0.02
CA LEU A 109 20.09 -1.71 -0.90
C LEU A 109 20.88 -0.60 -1.60
N LYS A 110 21.77 0.10 -0.88
CA LYS A 110 22.64 1.13 -1.48
C LYS A 110 23.59 0.57 -2.54
N ASN A 111 24.02 -0.68 -2.44
CA ASN A 111 24.91 -1.30 -3.43
C ASN A 111 24.14 -1.94 -4.58
N ALA A 112 22.95 -2.49 -4.34
CA ALA A 112 22.11 -3.09 -5.36
C ALA A 112 21.41 -2.05 -6.26
N LEU A 113 21.27 -0.80 -5.79
CA LEU A 113 20.69 0.32 -6.53
C LEU A 113 21.75 1.25 -7.17
N LYS A 114 23.02 0.86 -7.14
CA LYS A 114 24.09 1.45 -7.95
C LYS A 114 24.17 0.73 -9.30
#